data_AF-A0A4Y2W351-F1
#
_entry.id   AF-A0A4Y2W351-F1
#
_cell.length_a   1.000
_cell.length_b   1.000
_cell.length_c   1.000
_cell.angle_alpha   90.00
_cell.angle_beta   90.00
_cell.angle_gamma   90.00
#
_symmetry.space_group_name_H-M   'P 1'
#
loop_
_entity.id
_entity.type
_entity.pdbx_description
1 polymer ?
#
loop_
_entity_poly.entity_id
_entity_poly.type
_entity_poly.pdbx_seq_one_letter_code
_entity_poly.pdbx_strand_id
1 'polypeptide(L)'
;MVTVYFSLVHNIEEIQDSICVGQHKDAGDFRAILFIKMKSVFCFTPKLRDKVVQKMNSELWYESVPQLILETKEILISRRFKTRPNCP
;
A
#
# COMPACT_ATOMS: atom_id res chain seq x y z
N MET A 1 -0.67 -15.49 3.92
CA MET A 1 0.67 -14.90 3.68
C MET A 1 0.50 -13.43 3.33
N VAL A 2 1.33 -12.52 3.87
CA VAL A 2 1.23 -11.09 3.54
C VAL A 2 2.39 -10.74 2.62
N THR A 3 2.08 -10.22 1.44
CA THR A 3 3.06 -9.80 0.45
C THR A 3 3.01 -8.28 0.36
N VAL A 4 4.16 -7.64 0.59
CA VAL A 4 4.29 -6.19 0.55
C VAL A 4 4.97 -5.81 -0.74
N TYR A 5 4.37 -4.91 -1.50
CA TYR A 5 4.87 -4.40 -2.77
C TYR A 5 5.06 -2.88 -2.66
N PHE A 6 6.19 -2.39 -3.17
CA PHE A 6 6.37 -0.97 -3.37
C PHE A 6 5.49 -0.51 -4.52
N SER A 7 4.76 0.58 -4.29
CA SER A 7 3.77 1.04 -5.24
C SER A 7 4.42 1.93 -6.31
N LEU A 8 3.98 1.78 -7.57
CA LEU A 8 4.46 2.55 -8.73
C LEU A 8 4.08 4.05 -8.67
N VAL A 9 3.27 4.43 -7.69
CA VAL A 9 2.85 5.82 -7.45
C VAL A 9 3.94 6.74 -6.89
N HIS A 10 5.19 6.27 -6.79
CA HIS A 10 6.38 7.10 -6.57
C HIS A 10 6.52 8.27 -7.56
N ASN A 11 5.89 8.19 -8.73
CA ASN A 11 5.91 9.25 -9.75
C ASN A 11 4.86 10.36 -9.58
N ILE A 12 4.14 10.41 -8.45
CA ILE A 12 3.15 11.46 -8.17
C ILE A 12 3.78 12.46 -7.19
N GLU A 13 4.02 13.70 -7.63
CA GLU A 13 4.68 14.73 -6.81
C GLU A 13 3.96 15.05 -5.49
N GLU A 14 2.64 14.85 -5.46
CA GLU A 14 1.76 15.09 -4.31
C GLU A 14 1.96 14.01 -3.21
N ILE A 15 2.48 12.84 -3.59
CA ILE A 15 2.73 11.69 -2.71
C ILE A 15 4.19 11.71 -2.24
N GLN A 16 4.38 11.55 -0.94
CA GLN A 16 5.73 11.41 -0.36
C GLN A 16 6.19 9.96 -0.43
N ASP A 17 5.32 9.04 -0.04
CA ASP A 17 5.63 7.62 0.10
C ASP A 17 4.36 6.81 -0.12
N SER A 18 4.47 5.57 -0.60
CA SER A 18 3.31 4.71 -0.76
C SER A 18 3.69 3.24 -0.69
N ILE A 19 2.84 2.44 -0.05
CA ILE A 19 3.07 1.00 0.10
C ILE A 19 1.79 0.24 -0.18
N CYS A 20 1.89 -0.79 -1.02
CA CYS A 20 0.79 -1.70 -1.30
C CYS A 20 1.01 -2.98 -0.50
N VAL A 21 0.02 -3.39 0.27
CA VAL A 21 0.04 -4.59 1.09
C VAL A 21 -1.03 -5.54 0.57
N GLY A 22 -0.59 -6.61 -0.08
CA GLY A 22 -1.43 -7.74 -0.47
C GLY A 22 -1.55 -8.72 0.69
N GLN A 23 -2.73 -8.85 1.26
CA GLN A 23 -3.04 -9.89 2.25
C GLN A 23 -3.72 -11.06 1.53
N HIS A 24 -3.05 -12.21 1.49
CA HIS A 24 -3.69 -13.47 1.12
C HIS A 24 -4.36 -14.06 2.36
N LYS A 25 -5.69 -14.18 2.32
CA LYS A 25 -6.44 -15.02 3.25
C LYS A 25 -6.27 -16.49 2.86
N ASP A 26 -6.25 -17.37 3.87
CA ASP A 26 -6.20 -18.83 3.69
C ASP A 26 -7.35 -19.40 2.85
N ALA A 27 -8.43 -18.64 2.67
CA ALA A 27 -9.60 -19.03 1.85
C ALA A 27 -9.47 -18.71 0.35
N GLY A 28 -8.28 -18.33 -0.15
CA GLY A 28 -8.06 -17.97 -1.55
C GLY A 28 -8.41 -16.52 -1.90
N ASP A 29 -8.93 -15.75 -0.94
CA ASP A 29 -9.21 -14.33 -1.10
C ASP A 29 -7.92 -13.50 -1.04
N PHE A 30 -7.65 -12.73 -2.09
CA PHE A 30 -6.56 -11.77 -2.13
C PHE A 30 -7.10 -10.35 -1.92
N ARG A 31 -6.60 -9.67 -0.89
CA ARG A 31 -6.97 -8.29 -0.60
C ARG A 31 -5.75 -7.39 -0.63
N ALA A 32 -5.69 -6.51 -1.62
CA ALA A 32 -4.68 -5.46 -1.70
C ALA A 32 -5.16 -4.17 -1.01
N ILE A 33 -4.33 -3.63 -0.13
CA ILE A 33 -4.53 -2.37 0.60
C ILE A 33 -3.36 -1.44 0.27
N LEU A 34 -3.64 -0.27 -0.27
CA LEU A 34 -2.66 0.76 -0.56
C LEU A 34 -2.67 1.82 0.53
N PHE A 35 -1.52 2.02 1.15
CA PHE A 35 -1.28 3.12 2.06
C PHE A 35 -0.49 4.20 1.34
N ILE A 36 -0.96 5.44 1.44
CA ILE A 36 -0.34 6.59 0.80
C ILE A 36 0.03 7.59 1.89
N LYS A 37 1.30 7.94 1.94
CA LYS A 37 1.82 9.04 2.73
C LYS A 37 1.88 10.27 1.86
N MET A 38 1.02 11.23 2.17
CA MET A 38 0.97 12.52 1.51
C MET A 38 2.15 13.40 1.97
N LYS A 39 2.63 14.28 1.09
CA LYS A 39 3.52 15.36 1.52
C LYS A 39 2.73 16.32 2.43
N SER A 40 3.40 16.88 3.45
CA SER A 40 2.78 17.74 4.49
C SER A 40 2.00 18.96 3.96
N VAL A 41 2.17 19.32 2.70
CA VAL A 41 1.51 20.45 2.01
C VAL A 41 0.28 20.03 1.20
N PHE A 42 0.00 18.73 1.09
CA PHE A 42 -1.07 18.19 0.25
C PHE A 42 -2.07 17.36 1.08
N CYS A 43 -3.35 17.48 0.77
CA CYS A 43 -4.43 16.70 1.39
C CYS A 43 -4.89 15.58 0.45
N PHE A 44 -5.22 14.40 0.99
CA PHE A 44 -5.82 13.33 0.21
C PHE A 44 -7.19 13.76 -0.34
N THR A 45 -7.21 14.08 -1.63
CA THR A 45 -8.41 14.47 -2.37
C THR A 45 -8.88 13.33 -3.26
N PRO A 46 -10.19 13.21 -3.54
CA PRO A 46 -10.71 12.17 -4.42
C PRO A 46 -10.09 12.20 -5.82
N LYS A 47 -9.69 13.37 -6.33
CA LYS A 47 -8.94 13.50 -7.59
C LYS A 47 -7.60 12.75 -7.57
N LEU A 48 -6.87 12.81 -6.45
CA LEU A 48 -5.61 12.10 -6.29
C LEU A 48 -5.83 10.60 -6.23
N ARG A 49 -6.88 10.15 -5.52
CA ARG A 49 -7.29 8.75 -5.49
C ARG A 49 -7.56 8.23 -6.91
N ASP A 50 -8.31 8.96 -7.72
CA ASP A 50 -8.58 8.57 -9.10
C ASP A 50 -7.30 8.47 -9.94
N LYS A 51 -6.40 9.44 -9.79
CA LYS A 51 -5.10 9.47 -10.48
C LYS A 51 -4.23 8.26 -10.11
N VAL A 52 -4.21 7.90 -8.83
CA VAL A 52 -3.53 6.69 -8.32
C VAL A 52 -4.15 5.43 -8.93
N VAL A 53 -5.49 5.32 -8.89
CA VAL A 53 -6.21 4.16 -9.43
C VAL A 53 -6.00 4.02 -10.93
N GLN A 54 -6.03 5.10 -11.70
CA GLN A 54 -5.76 5.07 -13.13
C GLN A 54 -4.33 4.64 -13.42
N LYS A 55 -3.34 5.17 -12.69
CA LYS A 55 -1.94 4.78 -12.85
C LYS A 55 -1.74 3.29 -12.56
N MET A 56 -2.38 2.79 -11.50
CA MET A 56 -2.37 1.38 -11.16
C MET A 56 -3.02 0.51 -12.23
N ASN A 57 -4.18 0.89 -12.77
CA ASN A 57 -4.81 0.16 -13.86
C ASN A 57 -3.97 0.18 -15.16
N SER A 58 -3.17 1.22 -15.37
CA SER A 58 -2.33 1.34 -16.55
C SER A 58 -1.03 0.53 -16.46
N GLU A 59 -0.50 0.29 -15.26
CA GLU A 59 0.79 -0.38 -15.08
C GLU A 59 0.72 -1.77 -14.42
N LEU A 60 -0.33 -2.04 -13.64
CA LEU A 60 -0.53 -3.33 -12.99
C LEU A 60 -1.56 -4.17 -13.77
N TRP A 61 -1.33 -5.48 -13.80
CA TRP A 61 -2.38 -6.40 -14.23
C TRP A 61 -3.59 -6.31 -13.29
N TYR A 62 -4.79 -6.31 -13.88
CA TYR A 62 -6.12 -6.03 -13.30
C TYR A 62 -6.36 -6.56 -11.87
N GLU A 63 -5.77 -7.70 -11.50
CA GLU A 63 -5.94 -8.35 -10.20
C GLU A 63 -5.09 -7.73 -9.06
N SER A 64 -4.16 -6.81 -9.37
CA SER A 64 -3.29 -6.16 -8.39
C SER A 64 -3.78 -4.77 -7.97
N VAL A 65 -4.95 -4.33 -8.45
CA VAL A 65 -5.52 -3.04 -8.05
C VAL A 65 -6.01 -3.13 -6.60
N PRO A 66 -5.55 -2.24 -5.70
CA PRO A 66 -5.96 -2.25 -4.30
C PRO A 66 -7.44 -1.91 -4.17
N GLN A 67 -8.16 -2.73 -3.40
CA GLN A 67 -9.56 -2.49 -3.08
C GLN A 67 -9.74 -1.34 -2.08
N LEU A 68 -8.70 -1.04 -1.31
CA LEU A 68 -8.72 -0.03 -0.26
C LEU A 68 -7.50 0.89 -0.39
N ILE A 69 -7.75 2.20 -0.44
CA ILE A 69 -6.70 3.24 -0.46
C ILE A 69 -6.87 4.08 0.79
N LEU A 70 -5.83 4.15 1.62
CA LEU A 70 -5.83 4.86 2.90
C LEU A 70 -4.71 5.90 2.91
N GLU A 71 -5.04 7.13 3.29
CA GLU A 71 -4.04 8.12 3.68
C GLU A 71 -3.47 7.72 5.05
N THR A 72 -2.14 7.67 5.18
CA THR A 72 -1.47 7.49 6.46
C THR A 72 -0.38 8.54 6.67
N LYS A 73 -0.26 9.03 7.90
CA LYS A 73 0.83 9.94 8.29
C LYS A 73 2.16 9.21 8.41
N GLU A 74 2.13 7.92 8.75
CA GLU A 74 3.31 7.10 8.96
C GLU A 74 3.07 5.67 8.45
N ILE A 75 4.02 5.15 7.68
CA ILE A 75 3.99 3.77 7.21
C ILE A 75 4.85 2.94 8.16
N LEU A 76 4.22 2.29 9.13
CA LEU A 76 4.88 1.35 10.01
C LEU A 76 5.02 0.00 9.30
N ILE A 77 6.16 -0.23 8.65
CA ILE A 77 6.51 -1.59 8.22
C ILE A 77 6.86 -2.41 9.46
N SER A 78 6.09 -3.47 9.73
CA SER A 78 6.48 -4.47 10.73
C SER A 78 7.71 -5.20 10.21
N ARG A 79 8.89 -4.64 10.48
CA ARG A 79 10.16 -5.35 10.38
C ARG A 79 10.09 -6.41 11.46
N ARG A 80 9.67 -7.62 11.09
CA ARG A 80 9.58 -8.76 12.00
C ARG A 80 10.86 -8.82 12.82
N PHE A 81 10.80 -8.39 14.08
CA PHE A 81 11.75 -8.83 15.07
C PHE A 81 11.51 -10.32 15.20
N LYS A 82 12.38 -11.08 14.54
CA LYS A 82 12.53 -12.51 14.75
C LYS A 82 13.23 -12.66 16.10
N THR A 83 12.55 -12.35 17.20
CA THR A 83 12.98 -12.86 18.50
C THR A 83 12.62 -14.35 18.50
N ARG A 84 13.69 -15.14 18.35
CA ARG A 84 13.74 -16.58 18.60
C ARG A 84 13.21 -16.89 20.02
N PRO A 85 12.87 -18.17 20.28
CA PRO A 85 11.82 -18.58 21.19
C PRO A 85 12.21 -18.33 22.65
N ASN A 86 11.19 -18.13 23.47
CA ASN A 86 11.33 -18.22 24.92
C ASN A 86 11.75 -19.64 25.30
N CYS A 87 12.99 -19.78 25.77
CA CYS A 87 13.43 -20.70 26.82
C CYS A 87 14.36 -19.84 27.71
N PRO A 88 14.18 -19.84 29.04
CA PRO A 88 14.20 -21.04 29.88
C PRO A 88 12.85 -21.39 30.53
#